data_AF-A0A093Y6C5-F1
#
_entry.id   AF-A0A093Y6C5-F1
#
_cell.length_a   1.000
_cell.length_b   1.000
_cell.length_c   1.000
_cell.angle_alpha   90.00
_cell.angle_beta   90.00
_cell.angle_gamma   90.00
#
_symmetry.space_group_name_H-M   'P 1'
#
loop_
_entity.id
_entity.type
_entity.pdbx_description
1 polymer ?
#
loop_
_entity_poly.entity_id
_entity_poly.type
_entity_poly.pdbx_seq_one_letter_code
_entity_poly.pdbx_strand_id
1 'polypeptide(L)' 'MQFSFANACLLALATATSVLAETVGFDVLTAPAMHEVLQAGSKFTIKWTPSEPAGPITLLLMQGETAKTLSFASE' A
#
# COMPACT_ATOMS: atom_id res chain seq x y z
N MET A 1 -21.22 -35.20 -7.84
CA MET A 1 -20.26 -34.26 -8.44
C MET A 1 -19.87 -33.25 -7.38
N GLN A 2 -18.76 -33.50 -6.69
CA GLN A 2 -18.31 -32.71 -5.54
C GLN A 2 -17.31 -31.65 -6.05
N PHE A 3 -17.82 -30.62 -6.74
CA PHE A 3 -16.98 -29.55 -7.23
C PHE A 3 -16.79 -28.48 -6.15
N SER A 4 -15.66 -28.60 -5.46
CA SER A 4 -14.64 -27.56 -5.49
C SER A 4 -15.00 -26.18 -4.91
N PHE A 5 -15.31 -26.11 -3.61
CA PHE A 5 -15.12 -24.88 -2.84
C PHE A 5 -13.63 -24.52 -2.68
N ALA A 6 -12.75 -25.53 -2.65
CA ALA A 6 -11.31 -25.33 -2.48
C ALA A 6 -10.65 -24.60 -3.68
N ASN A 7 -11.00 -24.92 -4.94
CA ASN A 7 -10.37 -24.25 -6.08
C ASN A 7 -10.84 -22.80 -6.24
N ALA A 8 -12.06 -22.45 -5.80
CA ALA A 8 -12.55 -21.07 -5.85
C ALA A 8 -11.76 -20.16 -4.91
N CYS A 9 -11.37 -20.65 -3.72
CA CYS A 9 -10.52 -19.91 -2.79
C CYS A 9 -9.09 -19.74 -3.33
N LEU A 10 -8.54 -20.73 -4.03
CA LEU A 10 -7.21 -20.65 -4.64
C LEU A 10 -7.16 -19.62 -5.78
N LEU A 11 -8.22 -19.52 -6.59
CA LEU A 11 -8.36 -18.50 -7.64
C LEU A 11 -8.51 -17.08 -7.06
N ALA A 12 -9.24 -16.91 -5.95
CA ALA A 12 -9.35 -15.61 -5.27
C ALA A 12 -8.03 -15.17 -4.61
N LEU A 13 -7.23 -16.11 -4.10
CA LEU A 13 -5.92 -15.82 -3.52
C LEU A 13 -4.88 -15.45 -4.60
N ALA A 14 -5.00 -16.02 -5.80
CA ALA A 14 -4.15 -15.69 -6.95
C ALA A 14 -4.43 -14.29 -7.53
N THR A 15 -5.63 -13.72 -7.33
CA THR A 15 -5.94 -12.33 -7.72
C THR A 15 -5.48 -11.29 -6.71
N ALA A 16 -5.08 -11.68 -5.50
CA ALA A 16 -4.56 -10.77 -4.48
C ALA A 16 -3.04 -10.53 -4.59
N THR A 17 -2.33 -11.25 -5.47
CA THR A 17 -0.86 -11.15 -5.61
C THR A 17 -0.39 -10.21 -6.73
N SER A 18 -1.28 -9.49 -7.41
CA SER A 18 -0.87 -8.60 -8.52
C SER A 18 -0.25 -7.26 -8.07
N VAL A 19 0.21 -7.13 -6.82
CA VAL A 19 0.85 -5.92 -6.28
C VAL A 19 2.28 -6.22 -5.79
N LEU A 20 3.03 -7.00 -6.55
CA LEU A 20 4.47 -7.20 -6.33
C LEU A 20 5.26 -7.01 -7.62
N ALA A 21 4.89 -6.00 -8.42
CA ALA A 21 5.87 -5.40 -9.31
C ALA A 21 6.79 -4.51 -8.42
N GLU A 22 7.67 -5.13 -7.64
CA GLU A 22 8.73 -4.43 -6.91
C GLU A 22 9.65 -3.80 -7.95
N THR A 23 9.45 -2.52 -8.23
CA THR A 23 10.45 -1.73 -8.93
C THR A 23 11.67 -1.65 -8.02
N VAL A 24 12.86 -2.00 -8.51
CA VAL A 24 14.11 -1.93 -7.73
C VAL A 24 14.26 -0.53 -7.12
N GLY A 25 14.43 -0.47 -5.79
CA GLY A 25 14.46 0.78 -5.03
C GLY A 25 13.09 1.32 -4.61
N PHE A 26 12.02 0.53 -4.71
CA PHE A 26 10.70 0.89 -4.24
C PHE A 26 10.45 0.39 -2.83
N ASP A 27 10.36 1.38 -1.96
CA ASP A 27 10.22 1.23 -0.53
C ASP A 27 8.73 1.24 -0.18
N VAL A 28 8.11 0.05 -0.16
CA VAL A 28 6.66 -0.12 -0.05
C VAL A 28 6.16 0.28 1.34
N LEU A 29 5.17 1.18 1.40
CA LEU A 29 4.39 1.40 2.62
C LEU A 29 3.58 0.14 2.95
N THR A 30 3.71 -0.37 4.17
CA THR A 30 2.95 -1.54 4.66
C THR A 30 1.63 -1.14 5.31
N ALA A 31 1.48 0.13 5.72
CA ALA A 31 0.22 0.71 6.18
C ALA A 31 0.19 2.22 5.89
N PRO A 32 -0.97 2.80 5.49
CA PRO A 32 -2.28 2.15 5.37
C PRO A 32 -2.37 1.21 4.17
N ALA A 33 -3.25 0.21 4.25
CA ALA A 33 -3.54 -0.65 3.12
C ALA A 33 -4.31 0.12 2.04
N MET A 34 -4.21 -0.36 0.80
CA MET A 34 -4.97 0.24 -0.30
C MET A 34 -6.48 0.15 -0.01
N HIS A 35 -7.20 1.27 -0.16
CA HIS A 35 -8.62 1.42 0.17
C HIS A 35 -8.97 1.24 1.65
N GLU A 36 -7.99 1.29 2.56
CA GLU A 36 -8.28 1.33 4.00
C GLU A 36 -9.03 2.61 4.36
N VAL A 37 -10.21 2.46 4.95
CA VAL A 37 -11.02 3.59 5.41
C VAL A 37 -10.57 3.97 6.82
N LEU A 38 -9.87 5.09 6.93
CA LEU A 38 -9.45 5.64 8.22
C LEU A 38 -10.54 6.54 8.80
N GLN A 39 -10.77 6.42 10.10
CA GLN A 39 -11.72 7.28 10.79
C GLN A 39 -11.19 8.72 10.86
N ALA A 40 -11.99 9.68 10.40
CA ALA A 40 -11.63 11.09 10.48
C ALA A 40 -11.36 11.52 11.94
N GLY A 41 -10.29 12.28 12.15
CA GLY A 41 -9.86 12.75 13.48
C GLY A 41 -9.15 11.69 14.33
N SER A 42 -9.03 10.44 13.86
CA SER A 42 -8.20 9.43 14.54
C SER A 42 -6.71 9.62 14.22
N LYS A 43 -5.86 9.20 15.15
CA LYS A 43 -4.41 9.10 14.88
C LYS A 43 -4.15 7.77 14.18
N PHE A 44 -3.42 7.82 13.07
CA PHE A 44 -2.99 6.63 12.34
C PHE A 44 -1.45 6.57 12.27
N THR A 45 -0.89 5.38 12.45
CA THR A 45 0.56 5.16 12.34
C THR A 45 0.89 4.59 10.97
N ILE A 46 1.55 5.40 10.15
CA ILE A 46 2.12 4.96 8.88
C ILE A 46 3.25 3.96 9.18
N LYS A 47 3.21 2.78 8.54
CA LYS A 47 4.22 1.74 8.72
C LYS A 47 4.95 1.49 7.42
N TRP A 48 6.26 1.49 7.49
CA TRP A 48 7.13 1.41 6.35
C TRP A 48 8.47 0.79 6.76
N THR A 49 9.08 0.05 5.84
CA THR A 49 10.43 -0.51 6.02
C THR A 49 11.31 0.02 4.89
N PRO A 50 12.38 0.78 5.20
CA PRO A 50 13.31 1.26 4.19
C PRO A 50 14.14 0.10 3.60
N SER A 51 14.56 0.23 2.35
CA SER A 51 15.47 -0.72 1.71
C SER A 51 16.91 -0.61 2.22
N GLU A 52 17.67 -1.69 2.05
CA GLU A 52 19.11 -1.72 2.29
C GLU A 52 19.90 -1.22 1.06
N PRO A 53 21.08 -0.61 1.26
CA PRO A 53 21.71 -0.27 2.53
C PRO A 53 21.11 1.00 3.17
N ALA A 54 21.18 1.10 4.50
CA ALA A 54 20.67 2.26 5.22
C ALA A 54 21.32 3.58 4.74
N GLY A 55 20.48 4.58 4.47
CA GLY A 55 20.87 5.91 4.02
C GLY A 55 19.95 7.00 4.57
N PRO A 56 20.23 8.28 4.28
CA PRO A 56 19.36 9.38 4.69
C PRO A 56 17.99 9.26 4.01
N ILE A 57 16.92 9.49 4.78
CA ILE A 57 15.54 9.38 4.33
C ILE A 57 14.87 10.76 4.45
N THR A 58 14.15 11.15 3.39
CA THR A 58 13.28 12.33 3.39
C THR A 58 11.83 11.87 3.24
N LEU A 59 10.99 12.23 4.21
CA LEU A 59 9.54 11.95 4.15
C LEU A 59 8.80 13.22 3.73
N LEU A 60 8.03 13.13 2.65
CA LEU A 60 7.23 14.22 2.11
C LEU A 60 5.76 13.81 2.15
N LEU A 61 4.91 14.63 2.79
CA LEU A 61 3.46 14.42 2.77
C LEU A 61 2.86 15.19 1.60
N MET A 62 2.16 14.46 0.74
CA MET A 62 1.45 15.01 -0.41
C MET A 62 -0.03 14.67 -0.32
N GLN A 63 -0.88 15.57 -0.82
CA GLN A 63 -2.33 15.43 -0.83
C GLN A 63 -2.91 15.85 -2.18
N GLY A 64 -4.02 15.24 -2.59
CA GLY A 64 -4.73 15.54 -3.82
C GLY A 64 -5.93 14.63 -3.99
N GLU A 65 -6.88 15.02 -4.85
CA GLU A 65 -8.07 14.22 -5.15
C GLU A 65 -7.72 12.89 -5.84
N THR A 66 -6.64 12.89 -6.62
CA THR A 66 -6.14 11.72 -7.36
C THR A 66 -4.63 11.62 -7.26
N ALA A 67 -4.07 10.46 -7.57
CA ALA A 67 -2.61 10.27 -7.64
C ALA A 67 -1.91 11.21 -8.63
N LYS A 68 -2.64 11.78 -9.61
CA LYS A 68 -2.11 12.73 -10.61
C LYS A 68 -2.15 14.19 -10.15
N THR A 69 -2.87 14.48 -9.08
CA THR A 69 -3.10 15.84 -8.57
C THR A 69 -2.50 16.05 -7.19
N LEU A 70 -1.53 15.22 -6.81
CA LEU A 70 -0.81 15.34 -5.55
C LEU A 70 0.04 16.62 -5.52
N SER A 71 -0.14 17.42 -4.48
CA SER A 71 0.69 18.58 -4.13
C SER A 71 1.22 18.44 -2.71
N PHE A 72 2.25 19.20 -2.34
CA PHE A 72 2.65 19.30 -0.94
C PHE A 72 1.46 19.76 -0.08
N ALA A 73 1.29 19.13 1.08
CA ALA A 73 0.34 19.60 2.07
C ALA A 73 0.79 20.99 2.52
N SER A 74 -0.08 22.01 2.37
CA SER A 74 0.15 23.32 2.97
C SER A 74 -0.01 23.19 4.48
N GLU A 75 0.90 23.77 5.25
CA GLU A 75 0.81 23.87 6.72
C GLU A 75 -0.48 24.55 7.19
#